data_AF-A0A4R5HEV3-F1
#
_entry.id   AF-A0A4R5HEV3-F1
#
_cell.length_a   1.000
_cell.length_b   1.000
_cell.length_c   1.000
_cell.angle_alpha   90.00
_cell.angle_beta   90.00
_cell.angle_gamma   90.00
#
_symmetry.space_group_name_H-M   'P 1'
#
loop_
_entity.id
_entity.type
_entity.pdbx_description
1 polymer ?
#
loop_
_entity_poly.entity_id
_entity_poly.type
_entity_poly.pdbx_seq_one_letter_code
_entity_poly.pdbx_strand_id
1 'polypeptide(L)'
;MFRFMLIVVIFFASSVHAEQNVNDKIIIAKHISAINLYDSMYKAVDKACETSFSLSDTQVMEIDKLTKEKSGIGYVEFNETMGDPDFIQSIVDTNLVNMLIELGGCDIEALNEWHRTVKVDFDQNLVALRSTNSTVTQ
;
A
#
# COMPACT_ATOMS: atom_id res chain seq x y z
N MET A 1 34.61 45.43 33.38
CA MET A 1 33.80 45.51 32.15
C MET A 1 33.47 44.09 31.70
N PHE A 2 32.16 43.76 31.65
CA PHE A 2 31.43 42.65 30.98
C PHE A 2 32.28 41.52 30.35
N ARG A 3 32.26 40.24 30.71
CA ARG A 3 31.27 39.26 31.23
C ARG A 3 30.09 38.92 30.29
N PHE A 4 30.19 37.68 29.78
CA PHE A 4 29.19 36.77 29.19
C PHE A 4 28.61 37.15 27.82
N MET A 5 28.25 36.23 26.91
CA MET A 5 28.50 34.81 26.63
C MET A 5 27.58 34.55 25.42
N LEU A 6 28.06 33.79 24.43
CA LEU A 6 27.32 33.42 23.22
C LEU A 6 25.86 33.01 23.54
N ILE A 7 24.89 33.73 23.00
CA ILE A 7 23.49 33.26 22.97
C ILE A 7 23.38 32.26 21.82
N VAL A 8 23.05 31.05 22.24
CA VAL A 8 22.65 29.87 21.47
C VAL A 8 21.71 30.25 20.32
N VAL A 9 22.14 29.94 19.09
CA VAL A 9 21.24 29.82 17.93
C VAL A 9 21.23 28.35 17.52
N ILE A 10 20.37 27.57 18.16
CA ILE A 10 19.98 26.24 17.67
C ILE A 10 18.48 26.30 17.43
N PHE A 11 18.11 26.69 16.22
CA PHE A 11 16.72 26.74 15.73
C PHE A 11 16.64 26.06 14.35
N PHE A 12 17.15 24.84 14.21
CA PHE A 12 17.08 24.09 12.94
C PHE A 12 16.89 22.56 13.10
N ALA A 13 16.45 22.07 14.27
CA ALA A 13 16.24 20.63 14.46
C ALA A 13 14.77 20.19 14.32
N SER A 14 13.79 21.07 14.49
CA SER A 14 12.37 20.70 14.53
C SER A 14 11.72 20.56 13.15
N SER A 15 12.21 21.26 12.13
CA SER A 15 11.63 21.23 10.77
C SER A 15 11.91 19.91 10.04
N VAL A 16 13.12 19.37 10.21
CA VAL A 16 13.55 18.12 9.54
C VAL A 16 12.73 16.91 10.00
N HIS A 17 12.42 16.82 11.29
CA HIS A 17 11.65 15.70 11.85
C HIS A 17 10.17 15.72 11.42
N ALA A 18 9.57 16.91 11.23
CA ALA A 18 8.19 17.04 10.79
C ALA A 18 8.04 16.73 9.29
N GLU A 19 8.95 17.22 8.44
CA GLU A 19 8.96 16.91 7.00
C GLU A 19 9.21 15.43 6.74
N GLN A 20 10.12 14.80 7.49
CA GLN A 20 10.38 13.37 7.39
C GLN A 20 9.16 12.51 7.79
N ASN A 21 8.46 12.89 8.86
CA ASN A 21 7.24 12.20 9.32
C ASN A 21 6.09 12.27 8.28
N VAL A 22 5.89 13.43 7.64
CA VAL A 22 4.89 13.57 6.57
C VAL A 22 5.25 12.70 5.36
N ASN A 23 6.52 12.68 4.97
CA ASN A 23 6.97 11.86 3.85
C ASN A 23 6.78 10.35 4.12
N ASP A 24 7.08 9.89 5.34
CA ASP A 24 6.91 8.50 5.75
C ASP A 24 5.42 8.09 5.71
N LYS A 25 4.50 8.95 6.15
CA LYS A 25 3.05 8.69 6.08
C LYS A 25 2.54 8.57 4.65
N ILE A 26 3.02 9.43 3.75
CA ILE A 26 2.68 9.36 2.31
C ILE A 26 3.19 8.05 1.70
N ILE A 27 4.41 7.64 2.04
CA ILE A 27 5.01 6.39 1.56
C ILE A 27 4.21 5.17 2.08
N ILE A 28 3.85 5.15 3.36
CA ILE A 28 2.99 4.11 3.95
C ILE A 28 1.65 4.03 3.21
N ALA A 29 0.98 5.18 3.02
CA ALA A 29 -0.30 5.22 2.34
C ALA A 29 -0.22 4.72 0.89
N LYS A 30 0.86 5.06 0.18
CA LYS A 30 1.12 4.56 -1.17
C LYS A 30 1.21 3.04 -1.20
N HIS A 31 1.97 2.43 -0.30
CA HIS A 31 2.15 0.98 -0.28
C HIS A 31 0.85 0.24 0.11
N ILE A 32 0.12 0.73 1.10
CA ILE A 32 -1.18 0.14 1.50
C ILE A 32 -2.19 0.24 0.34
N SER A 33 -2.24 1.39 -0.33
CA SER A 33 -3.16 1.59 -1.46
C SER A 33 -2.81 0.70 -2.66
N ALA A 34 -1.51 0.51 -2.95
CA ALA A 34 -1.07 -0.40 -4.00
C ALA A 34 -1.43 -1.86 -3.68
N ILE A 35 -1.24 -2.29 -2.43
CA ILE A 35 -1.67 -3.61 -1.96
C ILE A 35 -3.19 -3.78 -2.15
N ASN A 36 -3.98 -2.76 -1.82
CA ASN A 36 -5.45 -2.77 -1.99
C ASN A 36 -5.87 -2.88 -3.45
N LEU A 37 -5.18 -2.19 -4.36
CA LEU A 37 -5.43 -2.32 -5.78
C LEU A 37 -5.20 -3.76 -6.25
N TYR A 38 -4.09 -4.39 -5.88
CA TYR A 38 -3.79 -5.76 -6.28
C TYR A 38 -4.75 -6.79 -5.68
N ASP A 39 -5.11 -6.65 -4.40
CA ASP A 39 -6.12 -7.50 -3.76
C ASP A 39 -7.47 -7.40 -4.49
N SER A 40 -7.86 -6.18 -4.86
CA SER A 40 -9.09 -5.95 -5.62
C SER A 40 -9.03 -6.55 -7.03
N MET A 41 -7.89 -6.44 -7.71
CA MET A 41 -7.67 -7.08 -9.02
C MET A 41 -7.74 -8.62 -8.92
N TYR A 42 -7.11 -9.24 -7.92
CA TYR A 42 -7.18 -10.69 -7.73
C TYR A 42 -8.61 -11.16 -7.46
N LYS A 43 -9.34 -10.48 -6.58
CA LYS A 43 -10.76 -10.78 -6.32
C LYS A 43 -11.62 -10.66 -7.57
N ALA A 44 -11.35 -9.66 -8.40
CA ALA A 44 -12.10 -9.45 -9.64
C ALA A 44 -11.81 -10.56 -10.67
N VAL A 45 -10.55 -10.97 -10.83
CA VAL A 45 -10.16 -12.09 -11.70
C VAL A 45 -10.71 -13.41 -11.18
N ASP A 46 -10.58 -13.70 -9.88
CA ASP A 46 -11.15 -14.90 -9.26
C ASP A 46 -12.65 -15.02 -9.50
N LYS A 47 -13.37 -13.90 -9.38
CA LYS A 47 -14.81 -13.84 -9.66
C LYS A 47 -15.14 -14.04 -11.14
N ALA A 48 -14.35 -13.48 -12.04
CA ALA A 48 -14.62 -13.51 -13.48
C ALA A 48 -14.22 -14.83 -14.14
N CYS A 49 -13.13 -15.45 -13.67
CA CYS A 49 -12.48 -16.60 -14.30
C CYS A 49 -12.40 -17.84 -13.41
N GLU A 50 -13.05 -17.83 -12.24
CA GLU A 50 -13.10 -18.95 -11.29
C GLU A 50 -11.71 -19.44 -10.84
N THR A 51 -10.76 -18.50 -10.70
CA THR A 51 -9.41 -18.76 -10.19
C THR A 51 -9.32 -18.65 -8.66
N SER A 52 -8.12 -18.87 -8.13
CA SER A 52 -7.81 -18.77 -6.69
C SER A 52 -6.51 -17.98 -6.45
N PHE A 53 -6.40 -16.81 -7.07
CA PHE A 53 -5.25 -15.91 -6.94
C PHE A 53 -5.37 -14.94 -5.75
N SER A 54 -6.58 -14.76 -5.22
CA SER A 54 -6.85 -13.93 -4.04
C SER A 54 -5.94 -14.28 -2.87
N LEU A 55 -5.70 -13.26 -2.04
CA LEU A 55 -4.83 -13.37 -0.89
C LEU A 55 -5.36 -14.41 0.11
N SER A 56 -4.46 -15.21 0.68
CA SER A 56 -4.80 -16.09 1.78
C SER A 56 -5.18 -15.29 3.04
N ASP A 57 -5.98 -15.90 3.92
CA ASP A 57 -6.35 -15.30 5.21
C ASP A 57 -5.13 -14.84 6.03
N THR A 58 -4.05 -15.63 6.00
CA THR A 58 -2.78 -15.29 6.66
C THR A 58 -2.16 -14.01 6.10
N GLN A 59 -2.20 -13.81 4.78
CA GLN A 59 -1.69 -12.59 4.15
C GLN A 59 -2.57 -11.39 4.49
N VAL A 60 -3.89 -11.55 4.48
CA VAL A 60 -4.83 -10.48 4.86
C VAL A 60 -4.61 -10.06 6.31
N MET A 61 -4.46 -11.03 7.23
CA MET A 61 -4.14 -10.76 8.63
C MET A 61 -2.80 -10.03 8.81
N GLU A 62 -1.78 -10.40 8.03
CA GLU A 62 -0.48 -9.72 8.07
C GLU A 62 -0.62 -8.27 7.61
N ILE A 63 -1.30 -8.02 6.50
CA ILE A 63 -1.52 -6.68 5.94
C ILE A 63 -2.29 -5.81 6.93
N ASP A 64 -3.33 -6.35 7.58
CA ASP A 64 -4.10 -5.63 8.60
C ASP A 64 -3.21 -5.24 9.79
N LYS A 65 -2.43 -6.20 10.30
CA LYS A 65 -1.48 -5.95 11.39
C LYS A 65 -0.47 -4.85 11.02
N LEU A 66 0.18 -4.97 9.86
CA LEU A 66 1.15 -3.99 9.40
C LEU A 66 0.51 -2.61 9.21
N THR A 67 -0.67 -2.55 8.59
CA THR A 67 -1.42 -1.30 8.39
C THR A 67 -1.70 -0.63 9.73
N LYS A 68 -2.15 -1.39 10.73
CA LYS A 68 -2.42 -0.88 12.08
C LYS A 68 -1.16 -0.38 12.77
N GLU A 69 -0.06 -1.11 12.67
CA GLU A 69 1.24 -0.70 13.25
C GLU A 69 1.81 0.57 12.61
N LYS A 70 1.51 0.84 11.33
CA LYS A 70 2.06 1.97 10.57
C LYS A 70 1.14 3.20 10.55
N SER A 71 -0.17 3.01 10.58
CA SER A 71 -1.17 4.07 10.42
C SER A 71 -2.02 4.33 11.67
N GLY A 72 -2.08 3.38 12.60
CA GLY A 72 -2.95 3.42 13.77
C GLY A 72 -4.36 2.86 13.56
N ILE A 73 -4.76 2.56 12.32
CA ILE A 73 -6.09 2.02 11.96
C ILE A 73 -5.96 0.71 11.17
N GLY A 74 -7.04 -0.09 11.14
CA GLY A 74 -7.07 -1.37 10.42
C GLY A 74 -7.03 -1.18 8.90
N TYR A 75 -6.72 -2.24 8.15
CA TYR A 75 -6.56 -2.18 6.69
C TYR A 75 -7.85 -1.81 5.96
N VAL A 76 -8.99 -2.37 6.38
CA VAL A 76 -10.30 -2.02 5.83
C VAL A 76 -10.62 -0.55 6.08
N GLU A 77 -10.51 -0.11 7.34
CA GLU A 77 -10.75 1.28 7.74
C GLU A 77 -9.80 2.25 7.01
N PHE A 78 -8.54 1.86 6.81
CA PHE A 78 -7.57 2.63 6.06
C PHE A 78 -8.02 2.86 4.63
N ASN A 79 -8.46 1.80 3.93
CA ASN A 79 -8.89 1.90 2.54
C ASN A 79 -10.21 2.68 2.39
N GLU A 80 -11.08 2.65 3.38
CA GLU A 80 -12.31 3.46 3.42
C GLU A 80 -12.02 4.95 3.72
N THR A 81 -11.00 5.24 4.53
CA THR A 81 -10.70 6.60 5.01
C THR A 81 -9.73 7.35 4.10
N MET A 82 -8.67 6.67 3.66
CA MET A 82 -7.58 7.24 2.86
C MET A 82 -7.65 6.84 1.39
N GLY A 83 -8.35 5.75 1.09
CA GLY A 83 -8.59 5.32 -0.29
C GLY A 83 -9.79 6.03 -0.90
N ASP A 84 -9.94 5.83 -2.20
CA ASP A 84 -11.15 6.13 -2.95
C ASP A 84 -11.64 4.78 -3.52
N PRO A 85 -12.55 4.08 -2.83
CA PRO A 85 -13.02 2.76 -3.23
C PRO A 85 -13.63 2.75 -4.63
N ASP A 86 -14.34 3.81 -5.01
CA ASP A 86 -14.96 3.95 -6.32
C ASP A 86 -13.90 4.12 -7.41
N PHE A 87 -12.85 4.91 -7.14
CA PHE A 87 -11.72 5.04 -8.04
C PHE A 87 -10.95 3.72 -8.20
N ILE A 88 -10.68 3.00 -7.10
CA ILE A 88 -10.03 1.68 -7.14
C ILE A 88 -10.88 0.72 -7.97
N GLN A 89 -12.19 0.65 -7.73
CA GLN A 89 -13.09 -0.20 -8.50
C GLN A 89 -13.10 0.20 -9.99
N SER A 90 -13.12 1.49 -10.31
CA SER A 90 -13.04 1.98 -11.69
C SER A 90 -11.75 1.58 -12.39
N ILE A 91 -10.61 1.61 -11.69
CA ILE A 91 -9.32 1.11 -12.22
C ILE A 91 -9.42 -0.39 -12.45
N VAL A 92 -9.91 -1.15 -11.47
CA VAL A 92 -10.04 -2.60 -11.55
C VAL A 92 -10.92 -3.00 -12.73
N ASP A 93 -12.10 -2.39 -12.89
CA ASP A 93 -13.01 -2.71 -13.98
C ASP A 93 -12.39 -2.41 -15.35
N THR A 94 -11.74 -1.25 -15.49
CA THR A 94 -11.08 -0.84 -16.73
C THR A 94 -9.93 -1.78 -17.08
N ASN A 95 -9.07 -2.07 -16.10
CA ASN A 95 -7.91 -2.94 -16.30
C ASN A 95 -8.31 -4.38 -16.52
N LEU A 96 -9.33 -4.88 -15.81
CA LEU A 96 -9.81 -6.25 -15.95
C LEU A 96 -10.34 -6.49 -17.37
N VAL A 97 -11.17 -5.59 -17.90
CA VAL A 97 -11.71 -5.74 -19.25
C VAL A 97 -10.58 -5.75 -20.30
N ASN A 98 -9.66 -4.79 -20.22
CA ASN A 98 -8.54 -4.71 -21.17
C ASN A 98 -7.62 -5.93 -21.06
N MET A 99 -7.27 -6.32 -19.83
CA MET A 99 -6.45 -7.49 -19.55
C MET A 99 -7.10 -8.76 -20.10
N LEU A 100 -8.39 -9.01 -19.81
CA LEU A 100 -9.07 -10.21 -20.32
C LEU A 100 -9.15 -10.20 -21.85
N ILE A 101 -9.29 -9.05 -22.51
CA ILE A 101 -9.22 -8.98 -23.98
C ILE A 101 -7.81 -9.37 -24.48
N GLU A 102 -6.76 -8.84 -23.86
CA GLU A 102 -5.36 -9.13 -24.22
C GLU A 102 -4.97 -10.59 -23.97
N LEU A 103 -5.48 -11.19 -22.89
CA LEU A 103 -5.23 -12.59 -22.53
C LEU A 103 -6.11 -13.59 -23.31
N GLY A 104 -7.04 -13.12 -24.16
CA GLY A 104 -7.95 -14.00 -24.89
C GLY A 104 -9.09 -14.58 -24.04
N GLY A 105 -9.45 -13.90 -22.96
CA GLY A 105 -10.47 -14.29 -21.98
C GLY A 105 -9.84 -14.86 -20.73
N CYS A 106 -10.41 -15.96 -20.23
CA CYS A 106 -9.93 -16.67 -19.04
C CYS A 106 -8.91 -17.78 -19.39
N ASP A 107 -7.99 -17.51 -20.33
CA ASP A 107 -6.92 -18.45 -20.64
C ASP A 107 -6.01 -18.65 -19.42
N ILE A 108 -5.90 -19.88 -18.94
CA ILE A 108 -5.27 -20.15 -17.65
C ILE A 108 -3.75 -19.94 -17.68
N GLU A 109 -3.08 -20.16 -18.81
CA GLU A 109 -1.64 -19.93 -18.94
C GLU A 109 -1.34 -18.44 -18.91
N ALA A 110 -2.12 -17.67 -19.67
CA ALA A 110 -2.04 -16.22 -19.71
C ALA A 110 -2.36 -15.58 -18.34
N LEU A 111 -3.41 -16.07 -17.66
CA LEU A 111 -3.78 -15.65 -16.32
C LEU A 111 -2.70 -15.97 -15.27
N ASN A 112 -2.07 -17.15 -15.35
CA ASN A 112 -0.96 -17.51 -14.47
C ASN A 112 0.26 -16.60 -14.67
N GLU A 113 0.57 -16.25 -15.92
CA GLU A 113 1.67 -15.34 -16.23
C GLU A 113 1.38 -13.90 -15.77
N TRP A 114 0.14 -13.44 -15.96
CA TRP A 114 -0.33 -12.19 -15.41
C TRP A 114 -0.20 -12.17 -13.88
N HIS A 115 -0.72 -13.20 -13.20
CA HIS A 115 -0.65 -13.31 -11.74
C HIS A 115 0.81 -13.32 -11.27
N ARG A 116 1.70 -14.06 -11.94
CA ARG A 116 3.13 -14.07 -11.64
C ARG A 116 3.74 -12.67 -11.70
N THR A 117 3.37 -11.88 -12.71
CA THR A 117 3.86 -10.50 -12.88
C THR A 117 3.33 -9.58 -11.79
N VAL A 118 2.02 -9.56 -11.59
CA VAL A 118 1.37 -8.70 -10.58
C VAL A 118 1.85 -9.06 -9.17
N LYS A 119 2.09 -10.35 -8.92
CA LYS A 119 2.59 -10.84 -7.63
C LYS A 119 3.95 -10.25 -7.27
N VAL A 120 4.84 -10.02 -8.23
CA VAL A 120 6.14 -9.40 -7.97
C VAL A 120 5.96 -7.99 -7.40
N ASP A 121 5.12 -7.18 -8.03
CA ASP A 121 4.88 -5.80 -7.59
C ASP A 121 4.11 -5.76 -6.25
N PHE A 122 3.18 -6.68 -6.05
CA PHE A 122 2.52 -6.88 -4.75
C PHE A 122 3.55 -7.19 -3.65
N ASP A 123 4.42 -8.18 -3.87
CA ASP A 123 5.40 -8.62 -2.88
C ASP A 123 6.40 -7.49 -2.56
N GLN A 124 6.78 -6.67 -3.55
CA GLN A 124 7.61 -5.48 -3.33
C GLN A 124 6.93 -4.45 -2.41
N ASN A 125 5.65 -4.17 -2.62
CA ASN A 125 4.90 -3.24 -1.76
C ASN A 125 4.74 -3.79 -0.34
N LEU A 126 4.51 -5.09 -0.19
CA LEU A 126 4.43 -5.73 1.12
C LEU A 126 5.78 -5.68 1.86
N VAL A 127 6.89 -5.94 1.17
CA VAL A 127 8.25 -5.79 1.73
C VAL A 127 8.54 -4.34 2.13
N ALA A 128 8.15 -3.37 1.30
CA ALA A 128 8.33 -1.96 1.62
C ALA A 128 7.50 -1.55 2.85
N LEU A 129 6.27 -2.03 2.97
CA LEU A 129 5.41 -1.77 4.13
C LEU A 129 6.02 -2.35 5.43
N ARG A 130 6.59 -3.55 5.37
CA ARG A 130 7.34 -4.16 6.49
C ARG A 130 8.55 -3.32 6.91
N SER A 131 9.24 -2.74 5.93
CA SER A 131 10.53 -2.06 6.14
C SER A 131 10.42 -0.57 6.47
N THR A 132 9.26 0.05 6.24
CA THR A 132 9.05 1.47 6.53
C THR A 132 8.94 1.70 8.04
N ASN A 133 9.65 2.68 8.59
CA ASN A 133 9.62 2.93 10.04
C ASN A 133 8.22 3.36 10.50
N SER A 134 7.78 2.85 11.65
CA SER A 134 6.50 3.24 12.25
C SER A 134 6.60 4.67 12.78
N THR A 135 5.64 5.53 12.43
CA THR A 135 5.57 6.92 12.91
C THR A 135 4.79 7.08 14.22
N VAL A 136 4.34 5.98 14.83
CA VAL A 136 3.67 6.01 16.14
C VAL A 136 4.70 6.23 17.25
N THR A 137 5.03 7.49 17.49
CA THR A 137 5.55 7.93 18.80
C THR A 137 4.50 7.61 19.87
N GLN A 138 4.94 6.86 20.89
CA GLN A 138 4.19 6.58 22.13
C GLN A 138 3.63 7.84 22.78
#